data_AF-A0A2V6Z2C1-F1
#
_entry.id   AF-A0A2V6Z2C1-F1
#
_cell.length_a   1.000
_cell.length_b   1.000
_cell.length_c   1.000
_cell.angle_alpha   90.00
_cell.angle_beta   90.00
_cell.angle_gamma   90.00
#
_symmetry.space_group_name_H-M   'P 1'
#
loop_
_entity.id
_entity.type
_entity.pdbx_description
1 polymer ?
#
loop_
_entity_poly.entity_id
_entity_poly.type
_entity_poly.pdbx_seq_one_letter_code
_entity_poly.pdbx_strand_id
1 'polypeptide(L)'
;MQVKCAKCGHLIVLSDIIESSNGHLSHVDCMRPRTLTADERHLLFVYCWDHLVAQCLSCSLSFRMTELAADPLGGRTNICPRCRKDLTENVRTHLYGCAMLPTEILLKAQAVREAAQRLVKQSQKLVEDADVRIQEAEAALFEAQQAFRAAMRKRTQN
;
A
#
# COMPACT_ATOMS: atom_id res chain seq x y z
N MET A 1 1.61 -6.22 17.58
CA MET A 1 0.50 -5.24 17.47
C MET A 1 -0.05 -5.32 16.05
N GLN A 2 -1.31 -5.72 15.88
CA GLN A 2 -1.94 -5.87 14.56
C GLN A 2 -2.76 -4.61 14.26
N VAL A 3 -2.30 -3.79 13.31
CA VAL A 3 -2.98 -2.54 12.95
C VAL A 3 -3.92 -2.81 11.77
N LYS A 4 -5.15 -2.29 11.84
CA LYS A 4 -6.13 -2.36 10.75
C LYS A 4 -6.18 -1.04 10.00
N CYS A 5 -6.32 -1.12 8.68
CA CYS A 5 -6.55 0.01 7.81
C CYS A 5 -7.90 0.65 8.13
N ALA A 6 -7.89 1.95 8.43
CA ALA A 6 -9.10 2.70 8.77
C ALA A 6 -10.12 2.80 7.61
N LYS A 7 -9.66 2.72 6.35
CA LYS A 7 -10.52 2.79 5.17
C LYS A 7 -11.18 1.45 4.82
N CYS A 8 -10.48 0.33 4.98
CA CYS A 8 -10.94 -0.97 4.48
C CYS A 8 -11.09 -2.08 5.54
N GLY A 9 -10.71 -1.79 6.79
CA GLY A 9 -10.84 -2.70 7.94
C GLY A 9 -9.89 -3.90 7.95
N HIS A 10 -9.06 -4.09 6.92
CA HIS A 10 -8.10 -5.19 6.83
C HIS A 10 -6.82 -4.90 7.59
N LEU A 11 -6.13 -5.96 8.01
CA LEU A 11 -4.81 -5.86 8.61
C LEU A 11 -3.83 -5.22 7.63
N ILE A 12 -3.09 -4.23 8.12
CA ILE A 12 -1.96 -3.65 7.42
C ILE A 12 -0.78 -4.60 7.63
N VAL A 13 -0.23 -5.10 6.52
CA VAL A 13 0.98 -5.91 6.50
C VAL A 13 2.17 -5.08 6.03
N LEU A 14 3.40 -5.56 6.28
CA LEU A 14 4.65 -4.86 5.96
C LEU A 14 4.83 -4.51 4.47
N SER A 15 4.12 -5.19 3.58
CA SER A 15 4.14 -4.94 2.13
C SER A 15 3.18 -3.84 1.68
N ASP A 16 2.32 -3.36 2.58
CA ASP A 16 1.28 -2.40 2.22
C ASP A 16 1.83 -0.97 2.16
N ILE A 17 1.40 -0.23 1.15
CA ILE A 17 1.65 1.21 1.07
C ILE A 17 0.58 1.89 1.91
N ILE A 18 1.02 2.53 2.99
CA ILE A 18 0.13 3.16 3.96
C ILE A 18 0.31 4.68 3.98
N GLU A 19 -0.79 5.37 4.19
CA GLU A 19 -0.83 6.78 4.56
C GLU A 19 -1.27 6.90 6.03
N SER A 20 -0.73 7.92 6.69
CA SER A 20 -1.15 8.34 8.02
C SER A 20 -1.88 9.66 7.91
N SER A 21 -3.12 9.69 8.39
CA SER A 21 -4.00 10.88 8.36
C SER A 21 -4.75 10.94 9.68
N ASN A 22 -4.66 12.07 10.39
CA ASN A 22 -5.37 12.31 11.66
C ASN A 22 -5.21 11.19 12.71
N GLY A 23 -4.01 10.61 12.82
CA GLY A 23 -3.73 9.52 13.77
C GLY A 23 -4.25 8.13 13.35
N HIS A 24 -4.81 8.01 12.15
CA HIS A 24 -5.27 6.74 11.58
C HIS A 24 -4.35 6.29 10.44
N LEU A 25 -3.98 5.01 10.46
CA LEU A 25 -3.28 4.36 9.36
C LEU A 25 -4.28 3.77 8.38
N SER A 26 -4.08 4.04 7.09
CA SER A 26 -4.89 3.46 6.02
C SER A 26 -4.03 3.11 4.82
N HIS A 27 -4.49 2.19 3.98
CA HIS A 27 -3.85 1.92 2.70
C HIS A 27 -4.00 3.15 1.79
N VAL A 28 -2.92 3.48 1.08
CA VAL A 28 -2.95 4.46 -0.03
C VAL A 28 -3.91 3.99 -1.12
N ASP A 29 -3.89 2.68 -1.40
CA ASP A 29 -4.84 2.04 -2.31
C ASP A 29 -5.49 0.82 -1.65
N CYS A 30 -6.71 0.99 -1.16
CA CYS A 30 -7.50 -0.07 -0.54
C CYS A 30 -7.99 -1.14 -1.54
N MET A 31 -7.83 -0.91 -2.84
CA MET A 31 -8.05 -1.90 -3.89
C MET A 31 -6.82 -2.79 -4.09
N ARG A 32 -5.63 -2.31 -3.69
CA ARG A 32 -4.35 -3.02 -3.76
C ARG A 32 -4.09 -3.81 -2.48
N PRO A 33 -5.09 -4.60 -2.05
CA PRO A 33 -4.81 -6.03 -1.95
C PRO A 33 -5.83 -6.93 -2.70
N ARG A 34 -6.89 -6.36 -3.27
CA ARG A 34 -8.05 -7.07 -3.86
C ARG A 34 -7.87 -7.49 -5.32
N THR A 35 -6.84 -7.00 -6.01
CA THR A 35 -6.55 -7.39 -7.40
C THR A 35 -5.07 -7.73 -7.57
N LEU A 36 -4.80 -8.70 -8.45
CA LEU A 36 -3.44 -8.98 -8.90
C LEU A 36 -2.96 -7.87 -9.84
N THR A 37 -1.73 -7.42 -9.64
CA THR A 37 -1.05 -6.50 -10.56
C THR A 37 -0.92 -7.09 -11.96
N ALA A 38 -0.60 -6.26 -12.96
CA ALA A 38 -0.37 -6.74 -14.32
C ALA A 38 0.78 -7.77 -14.36
N ASP A 39 1.85 -7.51 -13.61
CA ASP A 39 3.00 -8.41 -13.52
C ASP A 39 2.64 -9.72 -12.82
N GLU A 40 1.93 -9.66 -11.69
CA GLU A 40 1.45 -10.87 -11.00
C GLU A 40 0.57 -11.72 -11.92
N ARG A 41 -0.33 -11.10 -12.69
CA ARG A 41 -1.16 -11.80 -13.68
C ARG A 41 -0.34 -12.43 -14.80
N HIS A 42 0.66 -11.71 -15.30
CA HIS A 42 1.57 -12.21 -16.32
C HIS A 42 2.36 -13.42 -15.82
N LEU A 43 2.91 -13.36 -14.60
CA LEU A 43 3.64 -14.47 -13.98
C LEU A 43 2.75 -15.67 -13.74
N LEU A 44 1.51 -15.44 -13.29
CA LEU A 44 0.53 -16.49 -13.09
C LEU A 44 0.23 -17.22 -14.41
N PHE A 45 0.06 -16.46 -15.49
CA PHE A 45 -0.22 -16.99 -16.82
C PHE A 45 0.97 -17.74 -17.43
N VAL A 46 2.20 -17.23 -17.28
CA VAL A 46 3.39 -17.82 -17.91
C VAL A 46 3.91 -19.03 -17.14
N TYR A 47 3.97 -18.94 -15.81
CA TYR A 47 4.68 -19.93 -14.98
C TYR A 47 3.76 -20.80 -14.12
N CYS A 48 2.52 -20.37 -13.87
CA CYS A 48 1.62 -21.03 -12.91
C CYS A 48 0.30 -21.52 -13.51
N TRP A 49 0.20 -21.56 -14.84
CA TRP A 49 -1.02 -21.92 -15.54
C TRP A 49 -1.50 -23.35 -15.23
N ASP A 50 -0.57 -24.30 -15.10
CA ASP A 50 -0.88 -25.74 -15.09
C ASP A 50 -0.81 -26.39 -13.69
N HIS A 51 -0.75 -25.62 -12.61
CA HIS A 51 -0.73 -26.15 -11.24
C HIS A 51 -1.63 -25.38 -10.27
N LEU A 52 -1.75 -25.92 -9.06
CA LEU A 52 -2.59 -25.35 -8.02
C LEU A 52 -1.99 -24.06 -7.49
N VAL A 53 -2.73 -22.96 -7.63
CA VAL A 53 -2.28 -21.60 -7.26
C VAL A 53 -2.99 -21.02 -6.05
N ALA A 54 -4.13 -21.60 -5.65
CA ALA A 54 -4.87 -21.12 -4.49
C ALA A 54 -5.53 -22.28 -3.74
N GLN A 55 -5.58 -22.17 -2.42
CA GLN A 55 -6.39 -23.02 -1.55
C GLN A 55 -7.47 -22.18 -0.87
N CYS A 56 -8.73 -22.59 -1.02
CA CYS A 56 -9.83 -22.02 -0.25
C CYS A 56 -9.96 -22.76 1.08
N LEU A 57 -9.49 -22.17 2.18
CA LEU A 57 -9.58 -22.78 3.51
C LEU A 57 -11.03 -23.06 3.96
N SER A 58 -12.00 -22.25 3.50
CA SER A 58 -13.42 -22.45 3.84
C SER A 58 -14.03 -23.66 3.12
N CYS A 59 -13.53 -24.01 1.94
CA CYS A 59 -14.01 -25.17 1.18
C CYS A 59 -13.07 -26.36 1.26
N SER A 60 -11.86 -26.17 1.78
CA SER A 60 -10.74 -27.12 1.72
C SER A 60 -10.44 -27.62 0.30
N LEU A 61 -10.68 -26.78 -0.71
CA LEU A 61 -10.43 -27.09 -2.12
C LEU A 61 -9.28 -26.22 -2.64
N SER A 62 -8.47 -26.81 -3.51
CA SER A 62 -7.40 -26.13 -4.23
C SER A 62 -7.79 -25.95 -5.68
N PHE A 63 -7.34 -24.85 -6.28
CA PHE A 63 -7.72 -24.43 -7.63
C PHE A 63 -6.50 -24.03 -8.45
N ARG A 64 -6.55 -24.38 -9.74
CA ARG A 64 -5.73 -23.77 -10.80
C ARG A 64 -6.27 -22.39 -11.11
N MET A 65 -5.47 -21.55 -11.78
CA MET A 65 -5.88 -20.20 -12.15
C MET A 65 -7.16 -20.21 -13.01
N THR A 66 -7.27 -21.14 -13.96
CA THR A 66 -8.42 -21.27 -14.88
C THR A 66 -9.71 -21.73 -14.20
N GLU A 67 -9.59 -22.32 -13.00
CA GLU A 67 -10.73 -22.83 -12.23
C GLU A 67 -11.30 -21.76 -11.29
N LEU A 68 -10.58 -20.64 -11.10
CA LEU A 68 -11.05 -19.54 -10.28
C LEU A 68 -12.13 -18.75 -11.01
N ALA A 69 -13.20 -18.43 -10.28
CA ALA A 69 -14.28 -17.64 -10.82
C ALA A 69 -13.92 -16.14 -10.87
N ALA A 70 -14.60 -15.42 -11.76
CA ALA A 70 -14.68 -13.96 -11.72
C ALA A 70 -15.95 -13.50 -11.00
N ASP A 71 -16.00 -12.24 -10.59
CA ASP A 71 -17.23 -11.58 -10.17
C ASP A 71 -17.97 -11.04 -11.41
N PRO A 72 -19.22 -11.48 -11.67
CA PRO A 72 -19.97 -11.02 -12.83
C PRO A 72 -20.31 -9.53 -12.81
N LEU A 73 -20.34 -8.90 -11.63
CA LEU A 73 -20.84 -7.54 -11.43
C LEU A 73 -19.76 -6.53 -10.99
N GLY A 74 -18.57 -7.02 -10.66
CA GLY A 74 -17.42 -6.18 -10.32
C GLY A 74 -16.17 -6.88 -10.84
N GLY A 75 -15.21 -6.16 -11.41
CA GLY A 75 -14.01 -6.73 -12.06
C GLY A 75 -13.03 -7.50 -11.17
N ARG A 76 -13.50 -8.10 -10.07
CA ARG A 76 -12.74 -8.99 -9.19
C ARG A 76 -12.53 -10.34 -9.88
N THR A 77 -11.30 -10.80 -9.82
CA THR A 77 -10.85 -12.10 -10.33
C THR A 77 -10.36 -12.94 -9.16
N ASN A 78 -10.10 -14.23 -9.35
CA ASN A 78 -9.56 -15.13 -8.32
C ASN A 78 -10.53 -15.47 -7.19
N ILE A 79 -11.80 -15.75 -7.52
CA ILE A 79 -12.83 -16.05 -6.53
C ILE A 79 -13.05 -17.56 -6.43
N CYS A 80 -13.25 -18.05 -5.21
CA CYS A 80 -13.69 -19.43 -4.99
C CYS A 80 -15.02 -19.69 -5.72
N PRO A 81 -15.10 -20.67 -6.65
CA PRO A 81 -16.34 -20.99 -7.36
C PRO A 81 -17.48 -21.45 -6.44
N ARG A 82 -17.14 -22.01 -5.26
CA ARG A 82 -18.11 -22.60 -4.33
C ARG A 82 -18.67 -21.58 -3.32
N CYS A 83 -17.79 -20.92 -2.58
CA CYS A 83 -18.20 -20.03 -1.48
C CYS A 83 -18.03 -18.54 -1.82
N ARG A 84 -17.62 -18.21 -3.04
CA ARG A 84 -17.44 -16.84 -3.55
C ARG A 84 -16.46 -15.96 -2.74
N LYS A 85 -15.64 -16.58 -1.90
CA LYS A 85 -14.59 -15.89 -1.14
C LYS A 85 -13.46 -15.46 -2.10
N ASP A 86 -12.95 -14.26 -1.89
CA ASP A 86 -11.78 -13.75 -2.60
C ASP A 86 -10.54 -14.55 -2.22
N LEU A 87 -9.85 -15.11 -3.21
CA LEU A 87 -8.62 -15.89 -3.05
C LEU A 87 -7.39 -15.15 -3.59
N THR A 88 -7.49 -13.87 -3.96
CA THR A 88 -6.39 -13.07 -4.53
C THR A 88 -5.12 -13.16 -3.68
N GLU A 89 -5.23 -13.08 -2.36
CA GLU A 89 -4.07 -13.15 -1.46
C GLU A 89 -3.45 -14.56 -1.40
N ASN A 90 -4.26 -15.61 -1.54
CA ASN A 90 -3.73 -16.97 -1.64
C ASN A 90 -2.95 -17.14 -2.95
N VAL A 91 -3.48 -16.61 -4.06
CA VAL A 91 -2.81 -16.62 -5.36
C VAL A 91 -1.49 -15.83 -5.31
N ARG A 92 -1.49 -14.67 -4.65
CA ARG A 92 -0.29 -13.86 -4.45
C ARG A 92 0.75 -14.59 -3.58
N THR A 93 0.32 -15.21 -2.51
CA THR A 93 1.19 -16.02 -1.64
C THR A 93 1.85 -17.15 -2.43
N HIS A 94 1.08 -17.83 -3.28
CA HIS A 94 1.62 -18.84 -4.19
C HIS A 94 2.68 -18.24 -5.12
N LEU A 95 2.40 -17.14 -5.81
CA LEU A 95 3.33 -16.52 -6.76
C LEU A 95 4.70 -16.23 -6.13
N TYR A 96 4.74 -15.71 -4.90
CA TYR A 96 6.00 -15.40 -4.23
C TYR A 96 6.71 -16.62 -3.60
N GLY A 97 6.03 -17.76 -3.48
CA GLY A 97 6.59 -19.02 -2.99
C GLY A 97 6.74 -20.10 -4.05
N CYS A 98 6.40 -19.82 -5.31
CA CYS A 98 6.33 -20.82 -6.36
C CYS A 98 7.73 -21.24 -6.82
N ALA A 99 8.04 -22.52 -6.69
CA ALA A 99 9.30 -23.10 -7.15
C ALA A 99 9.48 -23.06 -8.69
N MET A 100 8.39 -22.86 -9.44
CA MET A 100 8.43 -22.77 -10.90
C MET A 100 8.78 -21.38 -11.42
N LEU A 101 8.77 -20.35 -10.55
CA LEU A 101 9.20 -19.01 -10.95
C LEU A 101 10.73 -18.93 -11.01
N PRO A 102 11.32 -18.41 -12.11
CA PRO A 102 12.75 -18.16 -12.19
C PRO A 102 13.24 -17.31 -11.01
N THR A 103 14.35 -17.71 -10.42
CA THR A 103 14.93 -17.03 -9.25
C THR A 103 15.22 -15.56 -9.55
N GLU A 104 15.59 -15.22 -10.78
CA GLU A 104 15.85 -13.84 -11.21
C GLU A 104 14.60 -12.97 -11.12
N ILE A 105 13.41 -13.53 -11.36
CA ILE A 105 12.13 -12.81 -11.25
C ILE A 105 11.80 -12.57 -9.79
N LEU A 106 12.00 -13.58 -8.93
CA LEU A 106 11.80 -13.45 -7.48
C LEU A 106 12.73 -12.38 -6.88
N LEU A 107 14.00 -12.40 -7.27
CA LEU A 107 15.00 -11.41 -6.84
C LEU A 107 14.65 -10.01 -7.32
N LYS A 108 14.22 -9.85 -8.58
CA LYS A 108 13.77 -8.54 -9.09
C LYS A 108 12.54 -8.04 -8.34
N ALA A 109 11.54 -8.90 -8.11
CA ALA A 109 10.34 -8.53 -7.35
C ALA A 109 10.70 -8.09 -5.93
N GLN A 110 11.64 -8.78 -5.28
CA GLN A 110 12.14 -8.40 -3.96
C GLN A 110 12.88 -7.06 -3.99
N ALA A 111 13.78 -6.85 -4.96
CA ALA A 111 14.50 -5.58 -5.12
C ALA A 111 13.55 -4.40 -5.35
N VAL A 112 12.48 -4.58 -6.14
CA VAL A 112 11.45 -3.57 -6.36
C VAL A 112 10.70 -3.27 -5.06
N ARG A 113 10.34 -4.29 -4.26
CA ARG A 113 9.70 -4.08 -2.95
C ARG A 113 10.59 -3.28 -2.00
N GLU A 114 11.86 -3.65 -1.90
CA GLU A 114 12.82 -2.94 -1.05
C GLU A 114 13.03 -1.50 -1.52
N ALA A 115 13.09 -1.27 -2.84
CA ALA A 115 13.16 0.07 -3.41
C ALA A 115 11.92 0.91 -3.07
N ALA A 116 10.72 0.33 -3.21
CA ALA A 116 9.48 1.00 -2.85
C ALA A 116 9.45 1.38 -1.36
N GLN A 117 9.85 0.47 -0.46
CA GLN A 117 9.94 0.76 0.98
C GLN A 117 10.91 1.91 1.28
N ARG A 118 12.08 1.93 0.61
CA ARG A 118 13.04 3.04 0.74
C ARG A 118 12.44 4.37 0.28
N LEU A 119 11.76 4.39 -0.86
CA LEU A 119 11.13 5.60 -1.40
C LEU A 119 10.02 6.13 -0.49
N VAL A 120 9.19 5.25 0.08
CA VAL A 120 8.14 5.66 1.05
C VAL A 120 8.78 6.34 2.26
N LYS A 121 9.85 5.75 2.82
CA LYS A 121 10.58 6.34 3.95
C LYS A 121 11.19 7.70 3.62
N GLN A 122 11.78 7.83 2.42
CA GLN A 122 12.34 9.09 1.96
C GLN A 122 11.25 10.15 1.78
N SER A 123 10.10 9.78 1.21
CA SER A 123 8.95 10.67 1.06
C SER A 123 8.45 11.19 2.41
N GLN A 124 8.27 10.30 3.39
CA GLN A 124 7.85 10.68 4.75
C GLN A 124 8.82 11.68 5.38
N LYS A 125 10.13 11.43 5.26
CA LYS A 125 11.14 12.37 5.77
C LYS A 125 11.04 13.74 5.09
N LEU A 126 10.84 13.79 3.78
CA LEU A 126 10.69 15.06 3.06
C LEU A 126 9.44 15.84 3.50
N VAL A 127 8.35 15.15 3.80
CA VAL A 127 7.13 15.77 4.35
C VAL A 127 7.40 16.34 5.74
N GLU A 128 8.02 15.55 6.62
CA GLU A 128 8.40 16.00 7.97
C GLU A 128 9.33 17.23 7.92
N ASP A 129 10.35 17.20 7.06
CA ASP A 129 11.26 18.32 6.87
C ASP A 129 10.53 19.56 6.34
N ALA A 130 9.57 19.40 5.42
CA ALA A 130 8.76 20.50 4.89
C ALA A 130 7.85 21.12 5.96
N ASP A 131 7.21 20.31 6.80
CA ASP A 131 6.36 20.79 7.90
C ASP A 131 7.15 21.62 8.91
N VAL A 132 8.36 21.18 9.26
CA VAL A 132 9.27 21.96 10.13
C VAL A 132 9.60 23.30 9.48
N ARG A 133 9.92 23.32 8.18
CA ARG A 133 10.22 24.57 7.46
C ARG A 133 9.05 25.53 7.42
N ILE A 134 7.82 25.03 7.28
CA ILE A 134 6.60 25.85 7.32
C ILE A 134 6.47 26.49 8.70
N GLN A 135 6.62 25.70 9.78
CA GLN A 135 6.54 26.22 11.15
C GLN A 135 7.61 27.28 11.45
N GLU A 136 8.85 27.07 11.00
CA GLU A 136 9.93 28.05 11.12
C GLU A 136 9.57 29.37 10.41
N ALA A 137 9.03 29.29 9.19
CA ALA A 137 8.64 30.46 8.42
C ALA A 137 7.48 31.23 9.07
N GLU A 138 6.48 30.53 9.61
CA GLU A 138 5.36 31.12 10.33
C GLU A 138 5.83 31.84 11.61
N ALA A 139 6.73 31.23 12.37
CA ALA A 139 7.32 31.83 13.56
C ALA A 139 8.10 33.11 13.23
N ALA A 140 8.96 33.08 12.20
CA ALA A 140 9.71 34.25 11.76
C ALA A 140 8.79 35.39 11.27
N LEU A 141 7.71 35.05 10.56
CA LEU A 141 6.71 36.03 10.13
C LEU A 141 6.03 36.69 11.34
N PHE A 142 5.64 35.89 12.34
CA PHE A 142 5.01 36.39 13.54
C PHE A 142 5.92 37.34 14.33
N GLU A 143 7.20 36.99 14.50
CA GLU A 143 8.20 37.84 15.13
C GLU A 143 8.38 39.17 14.38
N ALA A 144 8.50 39.12 13.04
CA ALA A 144 8.61 40.31 12.21
C ALA A 144 7.38 41.24 12.34
N GLN A 145 6.17 40.66 12.38
CA GLN A 145 4.94 41.42 12.60
C GLN A 145 4.89 42.07 13.99
N GLN A 146 5.36 41.38 15.03
CA GLN A 146 5.44 41.96 16.37
C GLN A 146 6.44 43.11 16.44
N ALA A 147 7.64 42.93 15.86
CA ALA A 147 8.67 43.96 15.81
C ALA A 147 8.15 45.22 15.08
N PHE A 148 7.47 45.03 13.95
CA PHE A 148 6.85 46.13 13.21
C PHE A 148 5.79 46.87 14.03
N ARG A 149 4.88 46.13 14.70
CA ARG A 149 3.85 46.72 15.57
C ARG A 149 4.47 47.50 16.74
N ALA A 150 5.53 46.98 17.35
CA ALA A 150 6.23 47.64 18.44
C ALA A 150 6.92 48.94 17.97
N ALA A 151 7.56 48.92 16.79
CA ALA A 151 8.18 50.10 16.19
C ALA A 151 7.14 51.19 15.86
N MET A 152 5.98 50.81 15.30
CA MET A 152 4.89 51.73 15.01
C MET A 152 4.35 52.40 16.28
N ARG A 153 4.16 51.65 17.37
CA ARG A 153 3.69 52.19 18.66
C ARG A 153 4.67 53.21 19.25
N LYS A 154 5.98 52.94 19.20
CA LYS A 154 7.02 53.88 19.66
C LYS A 154 7.00 55.20 18.87
N ARG A 155 6.69 55.14 17.57
CA ARG A 155 6.65 56.31 16.69
C ARG A 155 5.44 57.21 16.92
N THR A 156 4.34 56.68 17.44
CA THR A 156 3.13 57.45 17.80
C THR A 156 3.17 58.06 19.20
N GLN A 157 4.15 57.71 20.04
CA GLN A 157 4.32 58.23 21.41
C GLN A 157 5.39 59.33 21.53
N ASN A 158 6.16 59.57 20.46
CA ASN A 158 7.02 60.73 20.27
C ASN A 158 6.31 61.74 19.36
#